data_AF-A0A1I3NFN9-F1
#
_entry.id   AF-A0A1I3NFN9-F1
#
_cell.length_a   1.000
_cell.length_b   1.000
_cell.length_c   1.000
_cell.angle_alpha   90.00
_cell.angle_beta   90.00
_cell.angle_gamma   90.00
#
_symmetry.space_group_name_H-M   'P 1'
#
loop_
_entity.id
_entity.type
_entity.pdbx_description
1 polymer ?
#
loop_
_entity_poly.entity_id
_entity_poly.type
_entity_poly.pdbx_seq_one_letter_code
_entity_poly.pdbx_strand_id
1 'polypeptide(L)'
;MTYSKPSHICEHTRKRAHQLGIDLVFLPVGSPHLNPIEQVWKVLKRNASPIVVASESAFRTLARRLFNTLTDRLGFAKSWIGQFLSPYLQKLS
;
A
#
# COMPACT_ATOMS: atom_id res chain seq x y z
N MET A 1 18.77 -8.61 -10.75
CA MET A 1 17.84 -7.47 -10.91
C MET A 1 16.78 -7.56 -9.81
N THR A 2 16.88 -6.74 -8.76
CA THR A 2 15.97 -6.77 -7.59
C THR A 2 15.24 -5.42 -7.47
N TYR A 3 14.03 -5.31 -8.02
CA TYR A 3 13.14 -4.14 -7.78
C TYR A 3 12.37 -4.27 -6.46
N SER A 4 13.08 -4.47 -5.34
CA SER A 4 12.62 -3.97 -4.05
C SER A 4 13.50 -2.75 -3.76
N LYS A 5 12.90 -1.61 -3.37
CA LYS A 5 13.67 -0.38 -3.15
C LYS A 5 14.80 -0.68 -2.18
N PRO A 6 16.08 -0.39 -2.51
CA PRO A 6 17.23 -0.75 -1.66
C PRO A 6 17.08 -0.28 -0.21
N SER A 7 16.41 0.86 0.00
CA SER A 7 16.08 1.41 1.31
C SER A 7 15.12 0.54 2.15
N HIS A 8 14.22 -0.23 1.52
CA HIS A 8 13.26 -1.07 2.23
C HIS A 8 13.90 -2.39 2.69
N ILE A 9 14.97 -2.82 2.03
CA ILE A 9 15.65 -4.09 2.31
C ILE A 9 17.00 -3.92 3.00
N CYS A 10 17.45 -2.68 3.23
CA CYS A 10 18.73 -2.42 3.88
C CYS A 10 18.74 -2.88 5.33
N GLU A 11 19.95 -3.14 5.83
CA GLU A 11 20.17 -3.66 7.19
C GLU A 11 19.54 -2.77 8.26
N HIS A 12 19.66 -1.44 8.11
CA HIS A 12 19.08 -0.49 9.06
C HIS A 12 17.55 -0.64 9.18
N THR A 13 16.84 -0.74 8.06
CA THR A 13 15.38 -0.93 8.04
C THR A 13 14.97 -2.26 8.67
N ARG A 14 15.70 -3.35 8.36
CA ARG A 14 15.44 -4.67 8.95
C ARG A 14 15.68 -4.69 10.47
N LYS A 15 16.81 -4.11 10.91
CA LYS A 15 17.16 -4.01 12.33
C LYS A 15 16.09 -3.22 13.09
N ARG A 16 15.63 -2.10 12.53
CA ARG A 16 14.58 -1.29 13.16
C ARG A 16 13.23 -2.01 13.20
N ALA A 17 12.84 -2.70 12.13
CA ALA A 17 11.62 -3.51 12.11
C ALA A 17 11.65 -4.59 13.20
N HIS A 18 12.77 -5.32 13.31
CA HIS A 18 12.95 -6.34 14.35
C HIS A 18 12.85 -5.76 15.78
N GLN A 19 13.52 -4.63 16.04
CA GLN A 19 13.42 -3.93 17.34
C GLN A 19 11.99 -3.50 17.71
N LEU A 20 11.14 -3.26 16.71
CA LEU A 20 9.76 -2.87 16.90
C LEU A 20 8.78 -4.05 16.89
N GLY A 21 9.27 -5.30 16.75
CA GLY A 21 8.42 -6.49 16.63
C GLY A 21 7.60 -6.52 15.33
N ILE A 22 8.11 -5.91 14.25
CA ILE A 22 7.44 -5.87 12.95
C ILE A 22 8.01 -6.98 12.06
N ASP A 23 7.13 -7.89 11.63
CA ASP A 23 7.45 -8.90 10.64
C ASP A 23 7.36 -8.34 9.21
N LEU A 24 8.47 -8.41 8.48
CA LEU A 24 8.52 -7.98 7.09
C LEU A 24 8.05 -9.11 6.18
N VAL A 25 7.00 -8.85 5.39
CA VAL A 25 6.49 -9.80 4.40
C VAL A 25 7.22 -9.61 3.07
N PHE A 26 7.63 -10.71 2.45
CA PHE A 26 8.24 -10.68 1.13
C PHE A 26 7.21 -10.32 0.05
N LEU A 27 7.52 -9.27 -0.73
CA LEU A 27 6.79 -8.90 -1.93
C LEU A 27 7.67 -9.20 -3.15
N PRO A 28 7.22 -10.06 -4.09
CA PRO A 28 7.97 -10.33 -5.31
C PRO A 28 8.27 -9.07 -6.12
N VAL A 29 9.48 -9.05 -6.66
CA VAL A 29 10.00 -7.98 -7.51
C VAL A 29 9.13 -7.82 -8.76
N GLY A 30 8.75 -6.58 -9.08
CA GLY A 30 7.92 -6.31 -10.27
C GLY A 30 6.46 -6.74 -10.15
N SER A 31 5.98 -7.01 -8.92
CA SER A 31 4.60 -7.44 -8.67
C SER A 31 3.78 -6.38 -7.89
N PRO A 32 3.58 -5.16 -8.44
CA PRO A 32 2.80 -4.13 -7.76
C PRO A 32 1.36 -4.57 -7.51
N HIS A 33 0.79 -5.43 -8.37
CA HIS A 33 -0.55 -5.98 -8.20
C HIS A 33 -0.72 -6.79 -6.91
N LEU A 34 0.38 -7.28 -6.30
CA LEU A 34 0.35 -7.97 -5.02
C LEU A 34 0.42 -7.00 -3.82
N ASN A 35 0.72 -5.71 -4.03
CA ASN A 35 0.76 -4.74 -2.95
C ASN A 35 -0.63 -4.09 -2.76
N PRO A 36 -1.31 -4.27 -1.61
CA PRO A 36 -2.67 -3.77 -1.40
C PRO A 36 -2.81 -2.25 -1.57
N ILE A 37 -1.74 -1.47 -1.33
CA ILE A 37 -1.79 -0.01 -1.47
C ILE A 37 -1.98 0.47 -2.91
N GLU A 38 -1.62 -0.35 -3.92
CA GLU A 38 -1.73 0.06 -5.32
C GLU A 38 -3.17 0.28 -5.77
N GLN A 39 -4.12 -0.47 -5.18
CA GLN A 39 -5.55 -0.25 -5.43
C GLN A 39 -6.00 1.11 -4.89
N VAL A 40 -5.51 1.51 -3.71
CA VAL A 40 -5.76 2.82 -3.12
C VAL A 40 -5.21 3.92 -4.03
N TRP A 41 -3.97 3.78 -4.52
CA TRP A 41 -3.37 4.74 -5.44
C TRP A 41 -4.13 4.88 -6.75
N LYS A 42 -4.62 3.77 -7.31
CA LYS A 42 -5.43 3.79 -8.54
C LYS A 42 -6.68 4.63 -8.36
N VAL A 43 -7.41 4.43 -7.27
CA VAL A 43 -8.66 5.17 -7.00
C VAL A 43 -8.37 6.62 -6.61
N LEU A 44 -7.35 6.86 -5.80
CA LEU A 44 -6.92 8.21 -5.42
C LEU A 44 -6.59 9.05 -6.64
N LYS A 45 -5.75 8.54 -7.56
CA LYS A 45 -5.40 9.25 -8.79
C LYS A 45 -6.61 9.55 -9.64
N ARG A 46 -7.53 8.58 -9.80
CA ARG A 46 -8.79 8.78 -10.55
C ARG A 46 -9.64 9.90 -9.93
N ASN A 47 -9.77 9.92 -8.61
CA ASN A 47 -10.59 10.90 -7.91
C ASN A 47 -9.93 12.30 -7.86
N ALA A 48 -8.60 12.36 -7.85
CA ALA A 48 -7.86 13.62 -7.86
C ALA A 48 -7.74 14.24 -9.25
N SER A 49 -7.66 13.42 -10.31
CA SER A 49 -7.41 13.87 -11.69
C SER A 49 -8.33 14.99 -12.21
N PRO A 50 -9.64 15.02 -11.95
CA PRO A 50 -10.51 16.09 -12.45
C PRO A 50 -10.43 17.39 -11.62
N ILE A 51 -9.71 17.39 -10.50
CA ILE A 51 -9.69 18.51 -9.55
C ILE A 51 -8.44 19.36 -9.78
N VAL A 52 -8.65 20.59 -10.25
CA VAL A 52 -7.59 21.61 -10.33
C VAL A 52 -7.43 22.26 -8.96
N VAL A 53 -6.17 22.42 -8.52
CA VAL A 53 -5.83 23.02 -7.23
C VAL A 53 -4.89 24.21 -7.43
N ALA A 54 -5.03 25.24 -6.61
CA ALA A 54 -4.29 26.50 -6.76
C ALA A 54 -2.82 26.43 -6.28
N SER A 55 -2.44 25.39 -5.55
CA SER A 55 -1.10 25.27 -4.97
C SER A 55 -0.73 23.83 -4.63
N GLU A 56 0.56 23.61 -4.38
CA GLU A 56 1.05 22.34 -3.82
C GLU A 56 0.44 22.03 -2.45
N SER A 57 0.25 23.03 -1.59
CA SER A 57 -0.38 22.83 -0.27
C SER A 57 -1.84 22.39 -0.39
N ALA A 58 -2.58 22.95 -1.34
CA ALA A 58 -3.93 22.53 -1.66
C ALA A 58 -3.95 21.10 -2.22
N PHE A 59 -2.99 20.74 -3.08
CA PHE A 59 -2.83 19.36 -3.57
C PHE A 59 -2.57 18.38 -2.43
N ARG A 60 -1.63 18.68 -1.51
CA ARG A 60 -1.32 17.83 -0.35
C ARG A 60 -2.54 17.63 0.55
N THR A 61 -3.34 18.68 0.74
CA THR A 61 -4.59 18.61 1.51
C THR A 61 -5.63 17.72 0.83
N LEU A 62 -5.80 17.88 -0.49
CA LEU A 62 -6.69 17.02 -1.29
C LEU A 62 -6.25 15.55 -1.22
N ALA A 63 -4.97 15.27 -1.46
CA ALA A 63 -4.42 13.92 -1.44
C ALA A 63 -4.60 13.24 -0.08
N ARG A 64 -4.34 13.96 1.03
CA ARG A 64 -4.55 13.46 2.39
C ARG A 64 -6.02 13.13 2.66
N ARG A 65 -6.93 14.04 2.29
CA ARG A 65 -8.37 13.82 2.47
C ARG A 65 -8.86 12.60 1.71
N LEU A 66 -8.50 12.49 0.43
CA LEU A 66 -8.87 11.35 -0.41
C LEU A 66 -8.29 10.05 0.13
N PHE A 67 -7.01 10.06 0.52
CA PHE A 67 -6.35 8.89 1.10
C PHE A 67 -7.10 8.39 2.34
N ASN A 68 -7.31 9.24 3.34
CA ASN A 68 -8.01 8.89 4.57
C ASN A 68 -9.42 8.33 4.26
N THR A 69 -10.16 9.01 3.38
CA THR A 69 -11.51 8.57 2.98
C THR A 69 -11.52 7.17 2.35
N LEU A 70 -10.47 6.81 1.62
CA LEU A 70 -10.34 5.50 0.98
C LEU A 70 -9.87 4.43 1.97
N THR A 71 -8.92 4.75 2.85
CA THR A 71 -8.34 3.80 3.80
C THR A 71 -9.20 3.54 5.02
N ASP A 72 -10.08 4.46 5.40
CA ASP A 72 -11.08 4.25 6.46
C ASP A 72 -12.11 3.18 6.06
N ARG A 73 -12.22 2.88 4.75
CA ARG A 73 -13.10 1.84 4.24
C ARG A 73 -12.36 0.50 4.21
N LEU A 74 -12.82 -0.46 5.01
CA LEU A 74 -12.31 -1.84 5.01
C LEU A 74 -12.51 -2.59 3.68
N GLY A 75 -13.27 -2.03 2.72
CA GLY A 75 -13.56 -2.67 1.44
C GLY A 75 -12.32 -3.00 0.61
N PHE A 76 -11.31 -2.12 0.60
CA PHE A 76 -10.05 -2.39 -0.11
C PHE A 76 -9.30 -3.57 0.51
N ALA A 77 -9.15 -3.57 1.84
CA ALA A 77 -8.51 -4.66 2.57
C ALA A 77 -9.27 -5.98 2.37
N LYS A 78 -10.59 -5.96 2.52
CA LYS A 78 -11.44 -7.14 2.36
C LYS A 78 -11.34 -7.73 0.95
N SER A 79 -11.40 -6.90 -0.09
CA SER A 79 -11.28 -7.35 -1.47
C SER A 79 -9.91 -7.96 -1.75
N TRP A 80 -8.84 -7.35 -1.24
CA TRP A 80 -7.48 -7.83 -1.44
C TRP A 80 -7.24 -9.17 -0.70
N ILE A 81 -7.67 -9.29 0.56
CA ILE A 81 -7.60 -10.54 1.33
C ILE A 81 -8.40 -11.64 0.63
N GLY A 82 -9.60 -11.31 0.14
CA GLY A 82 -10.43 -12.21 -0.65
C GLY A 82 -9.70 -12.77 -1.87
N GLN A 83 -9.04 -11.90 -2.62
CA GLN A 83 -8.37 -12.25 -3.87
C GLN A 83 -7.05 -13.01 -3.66
N PHE A 84 -6.23 -12.57 -2.69
CA PHE A 84 -4.84 -13.01 -2.60
C PHE A 84 -4.52 -13.91 -1.41
N LEU A 85 -5.27 -13.84 -0.31
CA LEU A 85 -4.99 -14.63 0.90
C LEU A 85 -5.97 -15.78 1.12
N SER A 86 -7.25 -15.57 0.82
CA SER A 86 -8.30 -16.57 1.10
C SER A 86 -8.00 -17.97 0.52
N PRO A 87 -7.44 -18.12 -0.69
CA PRO A 87 -7.05 -19.45 -1.22
C PRO A 87 -5.96 -20.18 -0.42
N TYR A 88 -5.19 -19.46 0.41
CA TYR A 88 -4.06 -19.99 1.17
C TYR A 88 -4.37 -20.10 2.67
N LEU A 89 -5.34 -19.33 3.19
CA LEU A 89 -5.73 -19.38 4.61
C LEU A 89 -6.34 -20.72 5.01
N GLN A 90 -7.03 -21.42 4.11
CA GLN A 90 -7.58 -22.78 4.38
C GLN A 90 -6.51 -23.88 4.40
N LYS A 91 -5.27 -23.59 3.97
CA LYS A 91 -4.17 -24.57 3.95
C LYS A 91 -3.31 -24.55 5.22
N LEU A 92 -3.65 -23.69 6.18
CA LEU A 92 -2.94 -23.51 7.44
C LEU A 92 -3.72 -24.06 8.65
N SER A 93 -4.89 -24.66 8.41
CA SER A 93 -5.71 -25.36 9.41
C SER A 93 -5.53 -26.87 9.34
#